data_AF-A0A537PC46-F1
#
_entry.id   AF-A0A537PC46-F1
#
_cell.length_a   1.000
_cell.length_b   1.000
_cell.length_c   1.000
_cell.angle_alpha   90.00
_cell.angle_beta   90.00
_cell.angle_gamma   90.00
#
_symmetry.space_group_name_H-M   'P 1'
#
loop_
_entity.id
_entity.type
_entity.pdbx_description
1 polymer ?
#
loop_
_entity_poly.entity_id
_entity_poly.type
_entity_poly.pdbx_seq_one_letter_code
_entity_poly.pdbx_strand_id
1 'polypeptide(L)' 'MGGHSTYQPKSAGAKWLHERLPIVEFVKTTALDFPTPKNLNYWWTFGGILSLMLTVQIITGIIL' A
#
# COMPACT_ATOMS: atom_id res chain seq x y z
N MET A 1 -7.63 13.29 13.19
CA MET A 1 -6.42 13.81 12.53
C MET A 1 -6.37 13.26 11.10
N GLY A 2 -7.20 13.76 10.20
CA GLY A 2 -7.13 13.45 8.78
C GLY A 2 -6.11 14.38 8.15
N GLY A 3 -4.84 13.96 8.12
CA GLY A 3 -3.77 14.72 7.47
C GLY A 3 -3.95 14.61 5.96
N HIS A 4 -4.10 15.75 5.29
CA HIS A 4 -4.09 15.86 3.84
C HIS A 4 -2.86 15.12 3.26
N SER A 5 -3.07 14.27 2.26
CA SER A 5 -1.97 13.53 1.64
C SER A 5 -0.98 14.51 1.00
N THR A 6 0.27 14.47 1.45
CA THR A 6 1.37 15.27 0.89
C THR A 6 2.01 14.52 -0.28
N TYR A 7 1.21 13.94 -1.18
CA TYR A 7 1.75 13.39 -2.41
C TYR A 7 1.84 14.49 -3.46
N GLN A 8 3.05 15.01 -3.69
CA GLN A 8 3.34 16.01 -4.72
C GLN A 8 4.06 15.32 -5.89
N PRO A 9 3.40 15.06 -7.02
CA PRO A 9 4.03 14.43 -8.17
C PRO A 9 5.07 15.38 -8.80
N LYS A 10 6.33 14.94 -8.85
CA LYS A 10 7.46 15.73 -9.39
C LYS A 10 7.59 15.68 -10.91
N SER A 11 6.93 14.75 -11.61
CA SER A 11 7.01 14.57 -13.07
C SER A 11 5.69 14.92 -13.77
N ALA A 12 5.77 15.42 -15.01
CA ALA A 12 4.60 15.84 -15.79
C ALA A 12 3.60 14.70 -16.02
N GLY A 13 4.09 13.48 -16.28
CA GLY A 13 3.25 12.29 -16.43
C GLY A 13 2.57 11.87 -15.11
N ALA A 14 3.28 11.95 -13.98
CA ALA A 14 2.69 11.65 -12.68
C ALA A 14 1.65 12.70 -12.27
N LYS A 15 1.85 13.97 -12.63
CA LYS A 15 0.87 15.04 -12.37
C LYS A 15 -0.40 14.85 -13.18
N TRP A 16 -0.29 14.51 -14.46
CA TRP A 16 -1.44 14.20 -15.31
C TRP A 16 -2.25 12.99 -14.81
N LEU A 17 -1.56 11.94 -14.37
CA LEU A 17 -2.22 10.77 -13.77
C LEU A 17 -2.89 11.13 -12.45
N HIS A 18 -2.22 11.91 -11.60
CA HIS A 18 -2.74 12.35 -10.31
C HIS A 18 -4.02 13.19 -10.45
N GLU A 19 -4.05 14.12 -11.40
CA GLU A 19 -5.23 14.96 -11.68
C GLU A 19 -6.44 14.16 -12.19
N ARG A 20 -6.21 13.07 -12.92
CA ARG A 20 -7.30 12.22 -13.47
C ARG A 20 -7.74 11.12 -12.51
N LEU A 21 -6.77 10.43 -11.91
CA LEU A 21 -7.03 9.33 -10.98
C LEU A 21 -5.87 9.23 -9.98
N PRO A 22 -6.07 9.69 -8.74
CA PRO A 22 -5.01 9.77 -7.73
C PRO A 22 -4.69 8.40 -7.09
N ILE A 23 -4.38 7.39 -7.90
CA ILE A 23 -4.04 6.02 -7.45
C ILE A 23 -2.84 6.06 -6.50
N VAL A 24 -1.81 6.82 -6.88
CA VAL A 24 -0.55 6.84 -6.14
C VAL A 24 -0.72 7.50 -4.77
N GLU A 25 -1.53 8.55 -4.70
CA GLU A 25 -1.90 9.19 -3.44
C GLU A 25 -2.71 8.25 -2.56
N PHE A 26 -3.71 7.58 -3.15
CA PHE A 26 -4.56 6.63 -2.44
C PHE A 26 -3.76 5.49 -1.82
N VAL A 27 -2.89 4.84 -2.60
CA VAL A 27 -2.03 3.75 -2.09
C VAL A 27 -1.12 4.28 -0.98
N LYS A 28 -0.55 5.46 -1.13
CA LYS A 28 0.34 6.05 -0.12
C LYS A 28 -0.40 6.31 1.19
N THR A 29 -1.58 6.91 1.15
CA THR A 29 -2.34 7.24 2.36
C THR A 29 -2.95 6.00 3.03
N THR A 30 -3.44 5.05 2.25
CA THR A 30 -4.16 3.88 2.78
C THR A 30 -3.23 2.76 3.21
N ALA A 31 -2.13 2.52 2.50
CA ALA A 31 -1.25 1.38 2.76
C ALA A 31 0.07 1.77 3.45
N LEU A 32 0.65 2.94 3.16
CA LEU A 32 2.00 3.31 3.63
C LEU A 32 1.97 4.26 4.83
N ASP A 33 1.16 5.31 4.76
CA ASP A 33 1.07 6.36 5.78
C ASP A 33 -0.04 6.09 6.81
N PHE A 34 -0.58 4.86 6.84
CA PHE A 34 -1.63 4.51 7.79
C PHE A 34 -1.05 4.56 9.22
N PRO A 35 -1.66 5.35 10.14
CA PRO A 35 -1.16 5.49 11.50
C PRO A 35 -1.35 4.18 12.26
N THR A 36 -0.27 3.40 12.36
CA THR A 36 -0.25 2.15 13.11
C THR A 36 0.19 2.38 14.57
N PRO A 37 -0.43 1.70 15.53
CA PRO A 37 -0.08 1.87 16.94
C PRO A 37 1.34 1.32 17.21
N LYS A 38 2.11 2.01 18.05
CA LYS A 38 3.52 1.63 18.33
C LYS A 38 3.68 0.40 19.23
N ASN A 39 2.60 -0.10 19.83
CA ASN A 39 2.58 -1.22 20.78
C ASN A 39 2.02 -2.52 20.16
N LEU A 40 2.26 -2.75 18.86
CA LEU A 40 1.86 -3.99 18.18
C LEU A 40 2.66 -5.18 18.71
N ASN A 41 1.96 -6.29 18.97
CA ASN A 41 2.58 -7.55 19.35
C ASN A 41 2.90 -8.41 18.10
N TYR A 42 3.76 -9.41 18.24
CA TYR A 42 4.18 -10.34 17.20
C TYR A 42 3.03 -11.00 16.44
N TRP A 43 1.87 -11.21 17.08
CA TRP A 43 0.69 -11.77 16.41
C TRP A 43 0.21 -10.95 15.20
N TRP A 44 0.50 -9.65 15.17
CA TRP A 44 0.12 -8.77 14.06
C TRP A 44 0.92 -9.05 12.78
N THR A 45 2.10 -9.66 12.87
CA THR A 45 2.94 -9.97 11.69
C THR A 45 2.37 -11.13 10.86
N PHE A 46 1.55 -12.01 11.46
CA PHE A 46 0.94 -13.13 10.75
C PHE A 46 0.06 -12.70 9.59
N GLY A 47 -0.65 -11.56 9.69
CA GLY A 47 -1.42 -11.03 8.57
C GLY A 47 -0.55 -10.75 7.34
N GLY A 48 0.63 -10.14 7.56
CA GLY A 48 1.62 -9.92 6.50
C GLY A 48 2.16 -11.23 5.93
N ILE A 49 2.48 -12.19 6.78
CA ILE A 49 2.95 -13.52 6.36
C ILE A 49 1.90 -14.22 5.49
N LEU A 50 0.62 -14.19 5.87
CA LEU A 50 -0.47 -14.79 5.10
C LEU A 50 -0.63 -14.14 3.72
N SER A 51 -0.51 -12.82 3.62
CA SER A 51 -0.57 -12.11 2.33
C SER A 51 0.56 -12.55 1.39
N LEU A 52 1.76 -12.78 1.93
CA LEU A 52 2.90 -13.29 1.19
C LEU A 52 2.66 -14.74 0.76
N MET A 53 2.19 -15.61 1.66
CA MET A 53 1.86 -17.00 1.37
C MET A 53 0.81 -17.11 0.26
N LEU A 54 -0.24 -16.28 0.30
CA LEU A 54 -1.26 -16.24 -0.75
C LEU A 54 -0.65 -15.86 -2.10
N THR A 55 0.22 -14.85 -2.13
CA THR A 55 0.89 -14.42 -3.37
C THR A 55 1.75 -15.54 -3.95
N VAL A 56 2.53 -16.22 -3.12
CA VAL A 56 3.34 -17.37 -3.54
C VAL A 56 2.46 -18.49 -4.05
N GLN A 57 1.36 -18.82 -3.36
CA GLN A 57 0.43 -19.88 -3.77
C GLN A 57 -0.21 -19.60 -5.13
N ILE A 58 -0.62 -18.35 -5.40
CA ILE A 58 -1.16 -17.95 -6.70
C ILE A 58 -0.09 -18.14 -7.79
N ILE A 59 1.14 -17.68 -7.56
CA ILE A 59 2.23 -17.81 -8.54
C ILE A 59 2.53 -19.29 -8.81
N THR A 60 2.70 -20.09 -7.75
CA THR A 60 2.99 -21.52 -7.90
C THR A 60 1.84 -22.29 -8.53
N GLY A 61 0.59 -21.95 -8.22
CA GLY A 61 -0.59 -22.59 -8.79
C GLY A 61 -0.87 -22.20 -10.25
N ILE A 62 -0.24 -21.15 -10.76
CA ILE A 62 -0.25 -20.82 -12.20
C ILE A 62 0.85 -21.59 -12.94
N ILE A 63 1.98 -21.85 -12.28
CA ILE A 63 3.16 -22.48 -12.90
C ILE A 63 3.09 -24.01 -12.88
N LEU A 64 2.61 -24.60 -11.78
CA LEU A 64 2.44 -26.04 -11.57
C LEU A 64 1.09 -26.51 -12.11
#